data_AF-A0A1E7LIC9-F1
#
_entry.id   AF-A0A1E7LIC9-F1
#
_cell.length_a   1.000
_cell.length_b   1.000
_cell.length_c   1.000
_cell.angle_alpha   90.00
_cell.angle_beta   90.00
_cell.angle_gamma   90.00
#
_symmetry.space_group_name_H-M   'P 1'
#
loop_
_entity.id
_entity.type
_entity.pdbx_description
1 polymer ?
#
loop_
_entity_poly.entity_id
_entity_poly.type
_entity_poly.pdbx_seq_one_letter_code
_entity_poly.pdbx_strand_id
1 'polypeptide(L)'
;MDPVTREPTDYALWDRHEWQARGECWLWCGRDDVEVTWIGPVRSSGMHAALYACRACLYELDQRVLEINMREDVGGLPNHR
;
A
#
# COMPACT_ATOMS: atom_id res chain seq x y z
N MET A 1 -1.74 -9.18 7.86
CA MET A 1 -2.89 -10.11 7.86
C MET A 1 -2.96 -10.73 6.49
N ASP A 2 -2.85 -12.04 6.40
CA ASP A 2 -3.00 -12.75 5.13
C ASP A 2 -4.47 -12.70 4.66
N PRO A 3 -4.78 -12.37 3.39
CA PRO A 3 -6.16 -12.25 2.91
C PRO A 3 -6.87 -13.60 2.76
N VAL A 4 -6.14 -14.71 2.69
CA VAL A 4 -6.68 -16.07 2.60
C VAL A 4 -6.86 -16.68 3.98
N THR A 5 -5.85 -16.56 4.84
CA THR A 5 -5.87 -17.23 6.17
C THR A 5 -6.36 -16.34 7.31
N ARG A 6 -6.40 -15.02 7.12
CA ARG A 6 -6.68 -14.00 8.16
C ARG A 6 -5.73 -14.04 9.35
N GLU A 7 -4.59 -14.71 9.24
CA GLU A 7 -3.59 -14.78 10.31
C GLU A 7 -2.63 -13.58 10.27
N PRO A 8 -2.06 -13.17 11.43
CA PRO A 8 -0.95 -12.25 11.47
C PRO A 8 0.26 -12.89 10.76
N THR A 9 0.68 -12.30 9.65
CA THR A 9 1.91 -12.72 8.98
C THR A 9 3.09 -12.04 9.67
N ASP A 10 4.08 -12.81 10.10
CA ASP A 10 5.37 -12.29 10.62
C ASP A 10 6.11 -11.43 9.58
N TYR A 11 5.78 -11.61 8.31
CA TYR A 11 6.13 -10.71 7.23
C TYR A 11 5.01 -9.69 7.08
N ALA A 12 5.36 -8.43 7.24
CA ALA A 12 4.43 -7.39 6.82
C ALA A 12 4.26 -7.48 5.29
N LEU A 13 3.08 -7.12 4.79
CA LEU A 13 2.70 -7.31 3.37
C LEU A 13 3.75 -6.76 2.40
N TRP A 14 4.54 -5.78 2.84
CA TRP A 14 5.62 -5.16 2.08
C TRP A 14 6.90 -5.99 1.91
N ASP A 15 7.08 -7.12 2.61
CA ASP A 15 8.25 -8.00 2.43
C ASP A 15 8.16 -8.85 1.15
N ARG A 16 6.99 -8.90 0.51
CA ARG A 16 6.81 -9.58 -0.79
C ARG A 16 7.23 -8.72 -1.98
N HIS A 17 7.64 -7.48 -1.73
CA HIS A 17 8.06 -6.56 -2.77
C HIS A 17 9.51 -6.76 -3.16
N GLU A 18 9.78 -6.71 -4.47
CA GLU A 18 11.13 -6.57 -5.00
C GLU A 18 11.57 -5.11 -4.87
N TRP A 19 12.49 -4.86 -3.93
CA TRP A 19 13.01 -3.53 -3.66
C TRP A 19 14.17 -3.17 -4.60
N GLN A 20 14.08 -1.98 -5.18
CA GLN A 20 15.16 -1.33 -5.90
C GLN A 20 15.95 -0.45 -4.94
N ALA A 21 17.28 -0.59 -4.93
CA ALA A 21 18.15 0.09 -3.97
C ALA A 21 18.07 1.63 -4.06
N ARG A 22 17.76 2.17 -5.25
CA ARG A 22 17.65 3.61 -5.52
C ARG A 22 16.54 3.87 -6.51
N GLY A 23 15.69 4.84 -6.19
CA GLY A 23 14.68 5.37 -7.08
C GLY A 23 13.98 6.58 -6.49
N GLU A 24 12.96 7.05 -7.20
CA GLU A 24 12.12 8.17 -6.78
C GLU A 24 10.84 7.64 -6.13
N CYS A 25 10.51 8.15 -4.95
CA CYS A 25 9.23 7.89 -4.32
C CYS A 25 8.18 8.86 -4.86
N TRP A 26 7.22 8.33 -5.62
CA TRP A 26 6.16 9.11 -6.27
C TRP A 26 4.98 9.44 -5.34
N LEU A 27 5.07 9.01 -4.08
CA LEU A 27 4.13 9.41 -3.03
C LEU A 27 4.55 10.76 -2.42
N TRP A 28 3.88 11.16 -1.36
CA TRP A 28 3.97 12.50 -0.76
C TRP A 28 5.37 12.93 -0.28
N CYS A 29 6.34 12.02 -0.07
CA CYS A 29 7.69 12.43 0.34
C CYS A 29 8.54 12.98 -0.81
N GLY A 30 8.26 12.59 -2.07
CA GLY A 30 8.96 13.07 -3.26
C GLY A 30 10.48 12.84 -3.28
N ARG A 31 11.04 12.00 -2.39
CA ARG A 31 12.49 11.79 -2.33
C ARG A 31 12.97 10.99 -3.53
N ASP A 32 14.02 11.49 -4.18
CA ASP A 32 14.87 10.76 -5.12
C ASP A 32 16.08 10.20 -4.37
N ASP A 33 16.62 9.06 -4.81
CA ASP A 33 17.70 8.33 -4.12
C ASP A 33 17.31 7.61 -2.81
N VAL A 34 16.12 7.01 -2.78
CA VAL A 34 15.69 6.12 -1.68
C VAL A 34 15.39 4.70 -2.19
N GLU A 35 15.42 3.71 -1.31
CA GLU A 35 14.94 2.36 -1.62
C GLU A 35 13.44 2.42 -1.93
N VAL A 36 13.05 1.87 -3.09
CA VAL A 36 11.65 1.91 -3.57
C VAL A 36 11.21 0.55 -4.09
N THR A 37 9.90 0.29 -4.05
CA THR A 37 9.28 -0.85 -4.73
C THR A 37 8.21 -0.37 -5.69
N TRP A 38 7.96 -1.16 -6.73
CA TRP A 38 6.77 -1.03 -7.57
C TRP A 38 5.52 -1.37 -6.75
N ILE A 39 4.52 -0.48 -6.79
CA ILE A 39 3.24 -0.66 -6.08
C ILE A 39 2.04 -0.80 -7.02
N GLY A 40 2.23 -0.65 -8.33
CA GLY A 40 1.17 -0.82 -9.31
C GLY A 40 1.34 0.05 -10.56
N PRO A 41 0.50 -0.15 -11.59
CA PRO A 41 0.42 0.76 -12.72
C PRO A 41 -0.41 1.99 -12.34
N VAL A 42 0.00 3.16 -12.84
CA VAL A 42 -0.79 4.39 -12.76
C VAL A 42 -1.16 4.87 -14.17
N ARG A 43 -2.35 5.47 -14.29
CA ARG A 43 -2.83 6.10 -15.51
C ARG A 43 -3.07 7.58 -15.28
N SER A 44 -2.53 8.42 -16.16
CA SER A 44 -2.77 9.86 -16.16
C SER A 44 -2.79 10.38 -17.59
N SER A 45 -3.84 11.13 -17.96
CA SER A 45 -3.98 11.73 -19.29
C SER A 45 -3.78 10.74 -20.46
N GLY A 46 -4.25 9.50 -20.31
CA GLY A 46 -4.08 8.43 -21.30
C GLY A 46 -2.72 7.72 -21.30
N MET A 47 -1.74 8.21 -20.53
CA MET A 47 -0.43 7.59 -20.37
C MET A 47 -0.43 6.56 -19.24
N HIS A 48 0.44 5.55 -19.37
CA HIS A 48 0.68 4.52 -18.35
C HIS A 48 2.11 4.67 -17.81
N ALA A 49 2.26 4.54 -16.51
CA ALA A 49 3.57 4.51 -15.85
C ALA A 49 3.59 3.50 -14.70
N ALA A 50 4.78 3.05 -14.32
CA ALA A 50 5.00 2.27 -13.11
C ALA A 50 5.07 3.23 -11.91
N LEU A 51 4.27 2.98 -10.87
CA LEU A 51 4.26 3.78 -9.66
C LEU A 51 5.20 3.15 -8.61
N TYR A 52 6.13 3.96 -8.08
CA TYR A 52 7.13 3.54 -7.11
C TYR A 52 6.98 4.25 -5.76
N ALA A 53 7.20 3.52 -4.67
CA ALA A 53 7.11 4.06 -3.32
C ALA A 53 8.24 3.57 -2.42
N CYS A 54 8.73 4.46 -1.55
CA CYS A 54 9.66 4.09 -0.48
C CYS A 54 8.93 3.42 0.69
N ARG A 55 9.68 2.67 1.51
CA ARG A 55 9.14 1.91 2.64
C ARG A 55 8.30 2.74 3.62
N ALA A 56 8.74 3.95 3.96
CA ALA A 56 8.01 4.83 4.87
C ALA A 56 6.65 5.26 4.32
N CYS A 57 6.60 5.70 3.05
CA CYS A 57 5.34 6.11 2.43
C CYS A 57 4.41 4.91 2.16
N LEU A 58 4.96 3.74 1.81
CA LEU A 58 4.17 2.53 1.63
C LEU A 58 3.50 2.10 2.94
N TYR A 59 4.23 2.17 4.07
CA TYR A 59 3.65 1.90 5.39
C TYR A 59 2.46 2.81 5.69
N GLU A 60 2.61 4.13 5.48
CA GLU A 60 1.53 5.09 5.68
C GLU A 60 0.34 4.86 4.73
N LEU A 61 0.58 4.43 3.48
CA LEU A 61 -0.48 4.03 2.55
C LEU A 61 -1.27 2.84 3.10
N ASP A 62 -0.58 1.80 3.58
CA ASP A 62 -1.20 0.61 4.15
C ASP A 62 -2.05 0.95 5.39
N GLN A 63 -1.58 1.86 6.25
CA GLN A 63 -2.36 2.33 7.40
C GLN A 63 -3.67 3.03 6.97
N ARG A 64 -3.63 3.85 5.91
CA ARG A 64 -4.84 4.50 5.39
C ARG A 64 -5.82 3.49 4.80
N VAL A 65 -5.30 2.51 4.05
CA VAL A 65 -6.13 1.42 3.51
C VAL A 65 -6.79 0.65 4.64
N LEU A 66 -6.05 0.32 5.70
CA LEU A 66 -6.58 -0.36 6.88
C LEU A 66 -7.68 0.47 7.55
N GLU A 67 -7.44 1.76 7.78
CA GLU A 67 -8.42 2.67 8.40
C GLU A 67 -9.73 2.73 7.60
N ILE A 68 -9.65 2.84 6.27
CA ILE A 68 -10.82 2.88 5.39
C ILE A 68 -11.61 1.57 5.49
N ASN A 69 -10.94 0.43 5.38
CA ASN A 69 -11.62 -0.88 5.44
C ASN A 69 -12.27 -1.12 6.82
N MET A 70 -11.60 -0.75 7.91
CA MET A 70 -12.17 -0.86 9.26
C MET A 70 -13.44 -0.01 9.43
N ARG A 71 -13.51 1.17 8.80
CA ARG A 71 -14.72 2.02 8.83
C ARG A 71 -15.87 1.39 8.06
N GLU A 72 -15.59 0.75 6.93
CA GLU A 72 -16.61 0.06 6.13
C GLU A 72 -17.17 -1.18 6.86
N ASP A 73 -16.32 -1.95 7.55
CA ASP A 73 -16.75 -3.11 8.34
C ASP A 73 -17.70 -2.73 9.50
N VAL A 74 -17.48 -1.58 10.15
CA VAL A 74 -18.36 -1.08 11.22
C VAL A 74 -19.74 -0.68 10.67
N GLY A 75 -19.83 -0.26 9.40
CA GLY A 75 -21.10 0.05 8.73
C GLY A 75 -21.86 -1.18 8.20
N GLY A 76 -21.21 -2.35 8.16
CA GLY A 76 -21.76 -3.59 7.61
C GLY A 76 -22.45 -4.52 8.62
N LEU A 77 -22.48 -4.18 9.91
CA LEU A 77 -23.21 -4.96 10.91
C LEU A 77 -24.73 -4.88 10.62
N PRO A 78 -25.42 -5.99 10.33
CA PRO A 78 -26.86 -5.96 10.19
C PRO A 78 -27.46 -5.58 11.55
N ASN A 79 -28.20 -4.47 11.56
CA ASN A 79 -29.04 -4.10 12.68
C ASN A 79 -30.19 -5.12 12.76
N HIS A 80 -29.95 -6.24 13.44
CA HIS A 80 -31.01 -7.19 13.78
C HIS A 80 -31.85 -6.57 14.90
N ARG A 81 -32.89 -5.84 14.48
CA ARG A 81 -34.01 -5.47 15.34
C ARG A 81 -35.19 -6.38 15.06
#